data_AF-A0A3P8R4U0-F1
#
_entry.id   AF-A0A3P8R4U0-F1
#
_cell.length_a   1.000
_cell.length_b   1.000
_cell.length_c   1.000
_cell.angle_alpha   90.00
_cell.angle_beta   90.00
_cell.angle_gamma   90.00
#
_symmetry.space_group_name_H-M   'P 1'
#
loop_
_entity.id
_entity.type
_entity.pdbx_description
1 polymer ?
#
loop_
_entity_poly.entity_id
_entity_poly.type
_entity_poly.pdbx_seq_one_letter_code
_entity_poly.pdbx_strand_id
1 'polypeptide(L)'
;MDCNLGTVTGYVAAWYKQIPGGVPQFVLYFHHSYSSPTYGSGFSSSKFTSTHQSTTDYRLIINNVEEGDSAVYYCQTWDGSASSGVSQ
;
A
#
# COMPACT_ATOMS: atom_id res chain seq x y z
N MET A 1 0.83 -10.43 0.49
CA MET A 1 -0.46 -9.90 -0.01
C MET A 1 -0.15 -9.07 -1.23
N ASP A 2 -0.80 -9.34 -2.34
CA ASP A 2 -0.49 -8.73 -3.63
C ASP A 2 -1.51 -7.62 -3.96
N CYS A 3 -1.05 -6.56 -4.60
CA CYS A 3 -1.84 -5.41 -5.00
C CYS A 3 -1.44 -4.98 -6.40
N ASN A 4 -2.41 -4.94 -7.30
CA ASN A 4 -2.23 -4.41 -8.65
C ASN A 4 -2.90 -3.02 -8.72
N LEU A 5 -2.12 -2.00 -9.07
CA LEU A 5 -2.59 -0.61 -9.20
C LEU A 5 -3.32 -0.33 -10.53
N GLY A 6 -3.59 -1.36 -11.34
CA GLY A 6 -4.20 -1.23 -12.65
C GLY A 6 -3.29 -0.49 -13.61
N THR A 7 -3.76 0.65 -14.11
CA THR A 7 -3.04 1.53 -15.04
C THR A 7 -2.25 2.64 -14.34
N VAL A 8 -2.31 2.72 -13.01
CA VAL A 8 -1.66 3.78 -12.23
C VAL A 8 -0.19 3.44 -12.00
N THR A 9 0.71 4.16 -12.69
CA THR A 9 2.17 3.90 -12.64
C THR A 9 2.97 5.00 -11.94
N GLY A 10 2.41 6.20 -11.79
CA GLY A 10 3.12 7.40 -11.29
C GLY A 10 2.89 7.71 -9.82
N TYR A 11 2.15 6.86 -9.10
CA TYR A 11 1.81 7.08 -7.69
C TYR A 11 2.24 5.88 -6.83
N VAL A 12 2.44 6.15 -5.54
CA VAL A 12 2.80 5.14 -4.55
C VAL A 12 1.68 4.13 -4.33
N ALA A 13 2.03 2.88 -4.04
CA ALA A 13 1.14 1.95 -3.36
C ALA A 13 1.19 2.21 -1.85
N ALA A 14 0.07 2.60 -1.25
CA ALA A 14 -0.09 2.79 0.19
C ALA A 14 -0.81 1.59 0.80
N TRP A 15 -0.29 1.09 1.92
CA TRP A 15 -0.83 -0.05 2.65
C TRP A 15 -1.43 0.40 3.98
N TYR A 16 -2.60 -0.14 4.29
CA TYR A 16 -3.31 0.10 5.53
C TYR A 16 -3.66 -1.21 6.22
N LYS A 17 -3.63 -1.22 7.55
CA LYS A 17 -4.06 -2.33 8.40
C LYS A 17 -5.30 -1.90 9.17
N GLN A 18 -6.34 -2.73 9.19
CA GLN A 18 -7.56 -2.50 9.96
C GLN A 18 -7.92 -3.75 10.77
N ILE A 19 -7.84 -3.64 12.09
CA ILE A 19 -8.38 -4.66 12.99
C ILE A 19 -9.92 -4.61 12.99
N PRO A 20 -10.63 -5.72 13.26
CA PRO A 20 -12.08 -5.73 13.35
C PRO A 20 -12.62 -4.65 14.30
N GLY A 21 -13.54 -3.80 13.81
CA GLY A 21 -14.12 -2.69 14.58
C GLY A 21 -13.20 -1.47 14.78
N GLY A 22 -11.96 -1.51 14.31
CA GLY A 22 -11.02 -0.39 14.36
C GLY A 22 -11.06 0.50 13.13
N VAL A 23 -10.30 1.61 13.16
CA VAL A 23 -10.06 2.47 12.00
C VAL A 23 -8.84 1.98 11.20
N PRO A 24 -8.80 2.18 9.87
CA PRO A 24 -7.61 1.87 9.08
C PRO A 24 -6.39 2.67 9.56
N GLN A 25 -5.29 1.97 9.81
CA GLN A 25 -4.00 2.55 10.21
C GLN A 25 -3.04 2.51 9.02
N PHE A 26 -2.40 3.64 8.72
CA PHE A 26 -1.38 3.72 7.68
C PHE A 26 -0.13 2.95 8.09
N VAL A 27 0.25 1.93 7.30
CA VAL A 27 1.40 1.06 7.58
C VAL A 27 2.65 1.56 6.88
N LEU A 28 2.59 1.69 5.55
CA LEU A 28 3.69 2.17 4.71
C LEU A 28 3.18 2.57 3.33
N TYR A 29 3.99 3.33 2.59
CA TYR A 29 3.84 3.47 1.14
C TYR A 29 5.14 3.15 0.43
N PHE A 30 5.03 2.77 -0.84
CA PHE A 30 6.19 2.47 -1.68
C PHE A 30 5.92 2.83 -3.14
N HIS A 31 6.90 3.45 -3.79
CA HIS A 31 6.94 3.67 -5.23
C HIS A 31 8.11 2.87 -5.80
N HIS A 32 7.92 2.25 -6.95
CA HIS A 32 8.94 1.39 -7.59
C HIS A 32 10.29 2.08 -7.84
N SER A 33 10.33 3.42 -7.96
CA SER A 33 11.59 4.16 -8.11
C SER A 33 12.32 4.47 -6.81
N TYR A 34 11.72 4.20 -5.65
CA TYR A 34 12.33 4.47 -4.34
C TYR A 34 13.23 3.31 -3.91
N SER A 35 14.30 3.60 -3.18
CA SER A 35 15.20 2.57 -2.64
C SER A 35 14.58 1.80 -1.47
N SER A 36 13.60 2.38 -0.79
CA SER A 36 12.93 1.76 0.37
C SER A 36 11.53 2.35 0.62
N PRO A 37 10.63 1.61 1.28
CA PRO A 37 9.33 2.12 1.72
C PRO A 37 9.46 3.18 2.82
N THR A 38 8.45 4.05 2.90
CA THR A 38 8.28 4.98 4.05
C THR A 38 7.17 4.46 4.95
N TYR A 39 7.40 4.49 6.27
CA TYR A 39 6.54 3.86 7.26
C TYR A 39 5.66 4.87 7.99
N GLY A 40 4.46 4.42 8.37
CA GLY A 40 3.59 5.13 9.30
C GLY A 40 4.09 5.04 10.74
N SER A 41 3.54 5.89 11.61
CA SER A 41 3.88 5.91 13.03
C SER A 41 3.59 4.55 13.68
N GLY A 42 4.57 3.99 14.40
CA GLY A 42 4.45 2.69 15.07
C GLY A 42 4.68 1.47 14.17
N PHE A 43 4.98 1.68 12.88
CA PHE A 43 5.33 0.63 11.93
C PHE A 43 6.79 0.74 11.49
N SER A 44 7.39 -0.39 11.13
CA SER A 44 8.82 -0.46 10.79
C SER A 44 9.12 -1.60 9.81
N SER A 45 10.28 -1.49 9.16
CA SER A 45 10.83 -2.49 8.24
C SER A 45 11.04 -3.87 8.86
N SER A 46 11.24 -3.93 10.18
CA SER A 46 11.39 -5.20 10.90
C SER A 46 10.12 -6.06 10.84
N LYS A 47 8.94 -5.44 10.80
CA LYS A 47 7.65 -6.14 10.80
C LYS A 47 6.94 -6.09 9.46
N PHE A 48 6.96 -4.93 8.78
CA PHE A 48 6.29 -4.74 7.50
C PHE A 48 7.30 -4.30 6.46
N THR A 49 7.23 -4.82 5.25
CA THR A 49 7.97 -4.29 4.10
C THR A 49 7.15 -4.45 2.84
N SER A 50 7.44 -3.64 1.82
CA SER A 50 6.80 -3.77 0.51
C SER A 50 7.82 -3.86 -0.59
N THR A 51 7.55 -4.74 -1.54
CA THR A 51 8.31 -4.89 -2.77
C THR A 51 7.40 -4.67 -3.97
N HIS A 52 7.99 -4.53 -5.15
CA HIS A 52 7.26 -4.44 -6.40
C HIS A 52 7.84 -5.45 -7.40
N GLN A 53 6.98 -5.99 -8.27
CA GLN A 53 7.37 -6.91 -9.35
C GLN A 53 7.31 -6.20 -10.71
N SER A 54 6.50 -5.16 -10.83
CA SER A 54 6.38 -4.29 -11.99
C SER A 54 6.20 -2.85 -11.51
N THR A 55 5.79 -1.94 -12.39
CA THR A 55 5.42 -0.57 -12.01
C THR A 55 4.06 -0.48 -11.32
N THR A 56 3.22 -1.51 -11.45
CA THR A 56 1.84 -1.54 -10.94
C THR A 56 1.58 -2.71 -9.98
N ASP A 57 2.43 -3.73 -9.97
CA ASP A 57 2.30 -4.90 -9.10
C ASP A 57 3.18 -4.75 -7.84
N TYR A 58 2.52 -4.58 -6.70
CA TYR A 58 3.13 -4.42 -5.39
C TYR A 58 2.77 -5.59 -4.47
N ARG A 59 3.64 -5.85 -3.51
CA ARG A 59 3.42 -6.87 -2.49
C ARG A 59 3.74 -6.33 -1.12
N LEU A 60 2.83 -6.54 -0.17
CA LEU A 60 3.08 -6.37 1.26
C LEU A 60 3.56 -7.69 1.84
N ILE A 61 4.67 -7.61 2.57
CA ILE A 61 5.31 -8.72 3.29
C ILE A 61 5.25 -8.37 4.77
N ILE A 62 4.70 -9.30 5.57
CA ILE A 62 4.71 -9.22 7.03
C ILE A 62 5.72 -10.24 7.52
N ASN A 63 6.75 -9.76 8.21
CA ASN A 63 7.80 -10.59 8.78
C ASN A 63 7.34 -11.12 10.15
N ASN A 64 7.71 -12.35 10.47
CA ASN A 64 7.44 -12.98 11.77
C ASN A 64 5.98 -12.82 12.20
N VAL A 65 5.06 -13.34 11.37
CA VAL A 65 3.61 -13.21 11.54
C VAL A 65 3.16 -13.77 12.90
N GLU A 66 2.34 -13.01 13.61
CA GLU A 66 1.78 -13.37 14.92
C GLU A 66 0.27 -13.10 14.99
N GLU A 67 -0.40 -13.51 16.07
CA GLU A 67 -1.86 -13.34 16.21
C GLU A 67 -2.31 -11.87 16.09
N GLY A 68 -1.48 -10.94 16.57
CA GLY A 68 -1.71 -9.49 16.46
C GLY A 68 -1.69 -8.95 15.03
N ASP A 69 -1.26 -9.73 14.04
CA ASP A 69 -1.32 -9.38 12.62
C ASP A 69 -2.65 -9.75 11.96
N SER A 70 -3.54 -10.43 12.68
CA SER A 70 -4.89 -10.72 12.21
C SER A 70 -5.68 -9.43 12.02
N ALA A 71 -5.83 -9.02 10.77
CA ALA A 71 -6.46 -7.78 10.35
C ALA A 71 -6.82 -7.85 8.86
N VAL A 72 -7.66 -6.90 8.41
CA VAL A 72 -7.85 -6.64 6.99
C VAL A 72 -6.77 -5.68 6.53
N TYR A 73 -6.16 -5.98 5.38
CA TYR A 73 -5.12 -5.14 4.79
C TYR A 73 -5.62 -4.57 3.47
N TYR A 74 -5.53 -3.25 3.35
CA TYR A 74 -5.93 -2.52 2.15
C TYR A 74 -4.73 -1.97 1.43
N CYS A 75 -4.80 -2.01 0.10
CA CYS A 75 -3.88 -1.29 -0.77
C CYS A 75 -4.64 -0.15 -1.44
N GLN A 76 -4.02 1.01 -1.51
CA GLN A 76 -4.58 2.21 -2.11
C GLN A 76 -3.51 2.91 -2.97
N THR A 77 -3.93 3.54 -4.05
CA THR A 77 -3.10 4.50 -4.81
C THR A 77 -3.96 5.70 -5.19
N TRP A 78 -3.31 6.79 -5.61
CA TRP A 78 -3.99 7.93 -6.19
C TRP A 78 -4.21 7.68 -7.68
N ASP A 79 -5.47 7.65 -8.12
CA ASP A 79 -5.79 7.59 -9.54
C ASP A 79 -5.97 9.00 -10.10
N GLY A 80 -4.92 9.52 -10.73
CA GLY A 80 -4.95 10.82 -11.41
C GLY A 80 -5.59 10.79 -12.81
N SER A 81 -6.11 9.64 -13.25
CA SER A 81 -6.62 9.47 -14.61
C SER A 81 -8.01 10.08 -14.84
N ALA A 82 -8.68 10.55 -13.79
CA ALA A 82 -9.95 11.27 -13.86
C ALA A 82 -9.80 12.63 -14.54
N SER A 83 -9.85 12.62 -15.88
CA SER A 83 -10.06 13.80 -16.72
C SER A 83 -11.45 13.69 -17.36
N SER A 84 -12.40 14.50 -16.89
CA SER A 84 -13.70 14.65 -17.53
C SER A 84 -13.68 15.89 -18.41
N GLY A 85 -13.58 15.70 -19.73
CA GLY A 85 -13.96 16.73 -20.68
C GLY A 85 -15.48 16.86 -20.66
N VAL A 86 -16.01 17.90 -20.01
CA VAL A 86 -17.43 18.23 -20.10
C VAL A 86 -17.60 19.16 -21.30
N SER A 87 -18.10 18.64 -22.41
CA SER A 87 -18.70 19.46 -23.46
C SER A 87 -20.04 19.96 -22.91
N GLN A 88 -20.18 21.27 -22.72
CA GLN A 88 -21.50 21.91 -22.55
C GLN A 88 -22.24 21.97 -23.89
#